data_AF-A0A662W0L2-F1
#
_entry.id   AF-A0A662W0L2-F1
#
_cell.length_a   1.000
_cell.length_b   1.000
_cell.length_c   1.000
_cell.angle_alpha   90.00
_cell.angle_beta   90.00
_cell.angle_gamma   90.00
#
_symmetry.space_group_name_H-M   'P 1'
#
loop_
_entity.id
_entity.type
_entity.pdbx_description
1 polymer ?
#
loop_
_entity_poly.entity_id
_entity_poly.type
_entity_poly.pdbx_seq_one_letter_code
_entity_poly.pdbx_strand_id
1 'polypeptide(L)'
;MSELENAGKENLRERTLIDLFSAFEGVYGPSFECKYYPCHFSGQDCTFCYCPFYPCLNYDMGGEIKLTSEGKPIWSCMDCWLIHDKKFAEDVIVTLSRFPRQRLVEEDWYFFSSILQELLYGEIFVEKGEGCYNLMEAILYDKDCEEIEDGEILAVRLENFSITSVRRIKRIEDAKNEVLIPLKEKNKYYGIKDGSYVVCDGRSLIRY
;
A
#
# COMPACT_ATOMS: atom_id res chain seq x y z
N MET A 1 -21.85 20.76 10.10
CA MET A 1 -20.40 20.65 10.34
C MET A 1 -20.19 19.28 10.93
N SER A 2 -20.05 18.28 10.06
CA SER A 2 -20.12 16.87 10.41
C SER A 2 -18.79 16.40 11.00
N GLU A 3 -18.82 15.33 11.79
CA GLU A 3 -17.65 14.66 12.36
C GLU A 3 -16.55 14.31 11.32
N LEU A 4 -16.87 14.36 10.02
CA LEU A 4 -15.94 14.23 8.90
C LEU A 4 -14.95 15.40 8.76
N GLU A 5 -15.30 16.62 9.21
CA GLU A 5 -14.40 17.79 9.16
C GLU A 5 -13.32 17.76 10.26
N ASN A 6 -13.55 17.05 11.37
CA ASN A 6 -12.58 16.95 12.47
C ASN A 6 -11.57 15.81 12.33
N ALA A 7 -11.81 14.85 11.42
CA ALA A 7 -10.83 13.81 11.10
C ALA A 7 -9.60 14.35 10.32
N GLY A 8 -9.68 15.60 9.83
CA GLY A 8 -8.67 16.23 8.98
C GLY A 8 -7.41 16.78 9.68
N LYS A 9 -7.17 16.44 10.95
CA LYS A 9 -5.97 16.87 11.70
C LYS A 9 -5.31 15.79 12.58
N GLU A 10 -5.75 14.54 12.51
CA GLU A 10 -4.95 13.44 13.09
C GLU A 10 -3.85 13.05 12.10
N ASN A 11 -2.62 12.95 12.59
CA ASN A 11 -1.52 12.43 11.80
C ASN A 11 -1.80 10.95 11.49
N LEU A 12 -2.15 10.61 10.25
CA LEU A 12 -2.46 9.24 9.83
C LEU A 12 -1.38 8.23 10.26
N ARG A 13 -0.11 8.66 10.30
CA ARG A 13 0.99 7.83 10.77
C ARG A 13 0.89 7.52 12.26
N GLU A 14 0.60 8.53 13.09
CA GLU A 14 0.41 8.35 14.52
C GLU A 14 -0.78 7.42 14.79
N ARG A 15 -1.89 7.62 14.09
CA ARG A 15 -3.05 6.74 14.22
C ARG A 15 -2.73 5.30 13.85
N THR A 16 -2.01 5.11 12.76
CA THR A 16 -1.55 3.79 12.31
C THR A 16 -0.65 3.10 13.35
N LEU A 17 0.21 3.85 14.03
CA LEU A 17 1.07 3.32 15.09
C LEU A 17 0.29 2.97 16.36
N ILE A 18 -0.70 3.79 16.76
CA ILE A 18 -1.59 3.50 17.89
C ILE A 18 -2.32 2.18 17.65
N ASP A 19 -2.92 2.02 16.47
CA ASP A 19 -3.62 0.79 16.09
C ASP A 19 -2.67 -0.42 16.07
N LEU A 20 -1.47 -0.26 15.49
CA LEU A 20 -0.45 -1.32 15.48
C LEU A 20 -0.07 -1.77 16.90
N PHE A 21 0.18 -0.83 17.81
CA PHE A 21 0.57 -1.18 19.18
C PHE A 21 -0.60 -1.74 19.99
N SER A 22 -1.83 -1.31 19.70
CA SER A 22 -3.03 -1.94 20.26
C SER A 22 -3.17 -3.39 19.79
N ALA A 23 -2.89 -3.67 18.53
CA ALA A 23 -2.91 -5.03 17.96
C ALA A 23 -1.85 -5.96 18.58
N PHE A 24 -0.73 -5.42 19.08
CA PHE A 24 0.26 -6.22 19.81
C PHE A 24 -0.24 -6.72 21.16
N GLU A 25 -1.23 -6.05 21.75
CA GLU A 25 -1.82 -6.45 23.03
C GLU A 25 -2.99 -7.45 22.84
N GLY A 26 -3.48 -7.65 21.61
CA GLY A 26 -4.49 -8.66 21.29
C GLY A 26 -5.06 -8.57 19.86
N VAL A 27 -5.45 -9.72 19.31
CA VAL A 27 -6.18 -9.85 18.02
C VAL A 27 -7.68 -9.74 18.31
N TYR A 28 -8.36 -8.84 17.61
CA TYR A 28 -9.74 -8.46 17.94
C TYR A 28 -10.80 -9.22 17.14
N GLY A 29 -10.45 -9.76 15.97
CA GLY A 29 -11.44 -10.39 15.08
C GLY A 29 -12.50 -9.38 14.57
N PRO A 30 -13.69 -9.84 14.15
CA PRO A 30 -14.76 -8.95 13.69
C PRO A 30 -15.32 -8.07 14.81
N SER A 31 -15.50 -6.77 14.53
CA SER A 31 -16.07 -5.79 15.48
C SER A 31 -17.50 -5.41 15.09
N PHE A 32 -18.49 -6.25 15.44
CA PHE A 32 -19.90 -6.06 15.05
C PHE A 32 -20.57 -4.80 15.62
N GLU A 33 -20.03 -4.22 16.70
CA GLU A 33 -20.55 -2.99 17.32
C GLU A 33 -19.93 -1.72 16.72
N CYS A 34 -18.90 -1.85 15.87
CA CYS A 34 -18.26 -0.71 15.23
C CYS A 34 -19.16 -0.10 14.16
N LYS A 35 -19.35 1.23 14.19
CA LYS A 35 -20.18 1.95 13.20
C LYS A 35 -19.67 1.84 11.76
N TYR A 36 -18.41 1.46 11.59
CA TYR A 36 -17.78 1.26 10.29
C TYR A 36 -17.84 -0.20 9.82
N TYR A 37 -18.31 -1.14 10.64
CA TYR A 37 -18.34 -2.56 10.29
C TYR A 37 -19.55 -2.93 9.40
N PRO A 38 -19.35 -3.74 8.33
CA PRO A 38 -18.06 -4.08 7.74
C PRO A 38 -17.49 -2.89 6.95
N CYS A 39 -16.18 -2.65 7.06
CA CYS A 39 -15.51 -1.63 6.26
C CYS A 39 -15.35 -2.08 4.80
N HIS A 40 -15.16 -3.39 4.57
CA HIS A 40 -14.91 -4.00 3.26
C HIS A 40 -15.75 -5.26 3.00
N PHE A 41 -15.87 -6.19 3.97
CA PHE A 41 -16.64 -7.42 3.80
C PHE A 41 -17.12 -8.03 5.12
N SER A 42 -18.21 -8.81 5.07
CA SER A 42 -18.76 -9.46 6.26
C SER A 42 -17.82 -10.53 6.81
N GLY A 43 -17.60 -10.53 8.12
CA GLY A 43 -16.68 -11.44 8.79
C GLY A 43 -15.21 -11.00 8.74
N GLN A 44 -14.94 -9.78 8.25
CA GLN A 44 -13.58 -9.24 8.23
C GLN A 44 -12.93 -9.18 9.61
N ASP A 45 -11.62 -9.37 9.65
CA ASP A 45 -10.82 -9.12 10.84
C ASP A 45 -10.63 -7.60 11.02
N CYS A 46 -10.92 -7.07 12.21
CA CYS A 46 -10.81 -5.65 12.51
C CYS A 46 -9.60 -5.32 13.39
N THR A 47 -8.60 -6.21 13.47
CA THR A 47 -7.41 -6.03 14.31
C THR A 47 -6.64 -4.76 13.95
N PHE A 48 -6.57 -4.46 12.65
CA PHE A 48 -6.05 -3.19 12.15
C PHE A 48 -7.20 -2.34 11.60
N CYS A 49 -7.65 -1.36 12.37
CA CYS A 49 -8.62 -0.38 11.86
C CYS A 49 -7.94 0.57 10.86
N TYR A 50 -6.67 0.90 11.08
CA TYR A 50 -5.77 1.52 10.11
C TYR A 50 -4.62 0.59 9.73
N CYS A 51 -4.37 0.47 8.42
CA CYS A 51 -3.34 -0.42 7.90
C CYS A 51 -1.91 0.08 8.21
N PRO A 52 -1.03 -0.73 8.83
CA PRO A 52 0.36 -0.36 9.13
C PRO A 52 1.19 -0.02 7.90
N PHE A 53 0.75 -0.45 6.72
CA PHE A 53 1.43 -0.24 5.44
C PHE A 53 0.81 0.86 4.59
N TYR A 54 -0.12 1.66 5.12
CA TYR A 54 -0.73 2.73 4.36
C TYR A 54 0.26 3.89 4.07
N PRO A 55 0.32 4.41 2.84
CA PRO A 55 -0.23 3.85 1.60
C PRO A 55 0.65 2.71 1.07
N CYS A 56 0.09 1.54 0.74
CA CYS A 56 0.92 0.40 0.32
C CYS A 56 1.41 0.52 -1.13
N LEU A 57 0.74 1.35 -1.93
CA LEU A 57 1.01 1.59 -3.34
C LEU A 57 1.02 0.32 -4.21
N ASN A 58 0.36 -0.74 -3.74
CA ASN A 58 0.27 -2.02 -4.43
C ASN A 58 -1.19 -2.33 -4.83
N TYR A 59 -1.46 -2.27 -6.13
CA TYR A 59 -2.81 -2.46 -6.67
C TYR A 59 -3.39 -3.85 -6.48
N ASP A 60 -2.55 -4.88 -6.32
CA ASP A 60 -3.03 -6.24 -6.10
C ASP A 60 -3.78 -6.37 -4.78
N MET A 61 -3.57 -5.44 -3.85
CA MET A 61 -4.31 -5.39 -2.59
C MET A 61 -5.62 -4.61 -2.71
N GLY A 62 -6.09 -4.31 -3.93
CA GLY A 62 -7.32 -3.56 -4.16
C GLY A 62 -7.20 -2.05 -3.90
N GLY A 63 -5.99 -1.56 -3.58
CA GLY A 63 -5.75 -0.13 -3.47
C GLY A 63 -5.68 0.56 -4.83
N GLU A 64 -5.90 1.87 -4.88
CA GLU A 64 -5.69 2.68 -6.09
C GLU A 64 -5.46 4.17 -5.78
N ILE A 65 -4.81 4.90 -6.69
CA ILE A 65 -4.68 6.35 -6.55
C ILE A 65 -5.99 7.03 -6.94
N LYS A 66 -6.54 7.87 -6.06
CA LYS A 66 -7.71 8.73 -6.31
C LYS A 66 -7.39 10.18 -6.03
N LEU A 67 -8.19 11.08 -6.62
CA LEU A 67 -8.18 12.49 -6.29
C LEU A 67 -9.31 12.78 -5.29
N THR A 68 -9.01 13.54 -4.24
CA THR A 68 -10.05 14.11 -3.38
C THR A 68 -10.88 15.16 -4.15
N SER A 69 -11.97 15.63 -3.55
CA SER A 69 -12.75 16.76 -4.08
C SER A 69 -11.93 18.04 -4.27
N GLU A 70 -10.81 18.18 -3.55
CA GLU A 70 -9.86 19.30 -3.66
C GLU A 70 -8.75 19.03 -4.69
N GLY A 71 -8.78 17.90 -5.39
CA GLY A 71 -7.77 17.52 -6.38
C GLY A 71 -6.46 16.98 -5.79
N LYS A 72 -6.42 16.65 -4.49
CA LYS A 72 -5.24 16.06 -3.85
C LYS A 72 -5.18 14.56 -4.11
N PRO A 73 -4.03 13.99 -4.52
CA PRO A 73 -3.88 12.55 -4.68
C PRO A 73 -3.87 11.84 -3.32
N ILE A 74 -4.60 10.74 -3.22
CA ILE A 74 -4.63 9.82 -2.07
C ILE A 74 -4.53 8.38 -2.54
N TRP A 75 -4.09 7.49 -1.66
CA TRP A 75 -4.24 6.06 -1.88
C TRP A 75 -5.58 5.62 -1.28
N SER A 76 -6.49 5.16 -2.12
CA SER A 76 -7.77 4.63 -1.70
C SER A 76 -7.64 3.13 -1.44
N CYS A 77 -7.92 2.69 -0.22
CA CYS A 77 -7.99 1.27 0.13
C CYS A 77 -9.42 0.71 0.09
N MET A 78 -10.39 1.39 -0.54
CA MET A 78 -11.81 1.01 -0.42
C MET A 78 -12.11 -0.43 -0.89
N ASP A 79 -11.34 -0.94 -1.85
CA ASP A 79 -11.47 -2.31 -2.35
C ASP A 79 -10.41 -3.26 -1.78
N CYS A 80 -9.70 -2.85 -0.73
CA CYS A 80 -8.70 -3.68 -0.04
C CYS A 80 -9.33 -4.70 0.89
N TRP A 81 -8.84 -5.93 0.85
CA TRP A 81 -9.27 -7.02 1.71
C TRP A 81 -8.12 -7.58 2.56
N LEU A 82 -6.87 -7.35 2.15
CA LEU A 82 -5.71 -8.08 2.66
C LEU A 82 -5.52 -7.92 4.17
N ILE A 83 -5.51 -6.68 4.68
CA ILE A 83 -5.28 -6.44 6.13
C ILE A 83 -6.46 -6.91 7.00
N HIS A 84 -7.58 -7.22 6.35
CA HIS A 84 -8.80 -7.74 6.95
C HIS A 84 -8.91 -9.27 6.84
N ASP A 85 -7.98 -9.91 6.13
CA ASP A 85 -7.77 -11.35 6.24
C ASP A 85 -7.11 -11.66 7.59
N LYS A 86 -7.73 -12.56 8.34
CA LYS A 86 -7.29 -12.88 9.70
C LYS A 86 -5.86 -13.43 9.73
N LYS A 87 -5.54 -14.35 8.83
CA LYS A 87 -4.21 -14.98 8.81
C LYS A 87 -3.16 -13.93 8.48
N PHE A 88 -3.41 -13.08 7.49
CA PHE A 88 -2.51 -12.01 7.14
C PHE A 88 -2.32 -11.02 8.30
N ALA A 89 -3.40 -10.64 9.00
CA ALA A 89 -3.30 -9.78 10.18
C ALA A 89 -2.43 -10.41 11.30
N GLU A 90 -2.57 -11.71 11.55
CA GLU A 90 -1.71 -12.45 12.49
C GLU A 90 -0.23 -12.44 12.04
N ASP A 91 0.04 -12.68 10.76
CA ASP A 91 1.40 -12.66 10.18
C ASP A 91 2.05 -11.26 10.32
N VAL A 92 1.26 -10.19 10.15
CA VAL A 92 1.69 -8.80 10.35
C VAL A 92 2.07 -8.55 11.82
N ILE A 93 1.26 -9.02 12.78
CA ILE A 93 1.58 -8.89 14.21
C ILE A 93 2.88 -9.61 14.52
N VAL A 94 2.99 -10.89 14.15
CA VAL A 94 4.17 -11.73 14.42
C VAL A 94 5.44 -11.12 13.83
N THR A 95 5.33 -10.47 12.67
CA THR A 95 6.46 -9.86 11.99
C THR A 95 6.85 -8.53 12.65
N LEU A 96 5.89 -7.62 12.84
CA LEU A 96 6.18 -6.29 13.37
C LEU A 96 6.51 -6.30 14.87
N SER A 97 6.00 -7.27 15.64
CA SER A 97 6.29 -7.40 17.07
C SER A 97 7.75 -7.80 17.36
N ARG A 98 8.51 -8.22 16.35
CA ARG A 98 9.95 -8.52 16.47
C ARG A 98 10.79 -7.26 16.63
N PHE A 99 10.24 -6.10 16.29
CA PHE A 99 10.93 -4.83 16.38
C PHE A 99 10.55 -4.10 17.68
N PRO A 100 11.50 -3.43 18.36
CA PRO A 100 11.17 -2.53 19.46
C PRO A 100 10.19 -1.44 18.99
N ARG A 101 9.23 -1.06 19.84
CA ARG A 101 8.28 0.02 19.55
C ARG A 101 8.98 1.32 19.13
N GLN A 102 10.09 1.66 19.78
CA GLN A 102 10.89 2.83 19.43
C GLN A 102 11.36 2.80 17.97
N ARG A 103 11.84 1.64 17.50
CA ARG A 103 12.25 1.47 16.11
C ARG A 103 11.07 1.69 15.17
N LEU A 104 9.92 1.10 15.46
CA LEU A 104 8.71 1.26 14.63
C LEU A 104 8.25 2.73 14.55
N VAL A 105 8.48 3.54 15.59
CA VAL A 105 8.20 4.98 15.59
C VAL A 105 9.19 5.76 14.72
N GLU A 106 10.47 5.40 14.76
CA GLU A 106 11.56 6.11 14.07
C GLU A 106 11.69 5.75 12.58
N GLU A 107 11.28 4.55 12.19
CA GLU A 107 11.40 4.05 10.82
C GLU A 107 10.42 4.74 9.85
N ASP A 108 10.85 4.84 8.59
CA ASP A 108 10.11 5.52 7.53
C ASP A 108 9.25 4.57 6.69
N TRP A 109 8.57 5.12 5.68
CA TRP A 109 7.67 4.36 4.82
C TRP A 109 8.35 3.18 4.10
N TYR A 110 9.63 3.32 3.72
CA TYR A 110 10.34 2.29 2.97
C TYR A 110 10.60 1.04 3.82
N PHE A 111 10.82 1.21 5.13
CA PHE A 111 10.92 0.09 6.07
C PHE A 111 9.62 -0.72 6.15
N PHE A 112 8.46 -0.05 6.21
CA PHE A 112 7.17 -0.76 6.21
C PHE A 112 6.88 -1.39 4.83
N SER A 113 7.29 -0.74 3.74
CA SER A 113 7.15 -1.28 2.39
C SER A 113 7.98 -2.54 2.18
N SER A 114 9.22 -2.61 2.69
CA SER A 114 10.04 -3.82 2.56
C SER A 114 9.47 -5.00 3.37
N ILE A 115 8.96 -4.74 4.58
CA ILE A 115 8.25 -5.76 5.37
C ILE A 115 7.01 -6.27 4.63
N LEU A 116 6.25 -5.37 4.00
CA LEU A 116 5.10 -5.78 3.21
C LEU A 116 5.52 -6.67 2.03
N GLN A 117 6.62 -6.38 1.35
CA GLN A 117 7.13 -7.24 0.28
C GLN A 117 7.46 -8.65 0.79
N GLU A 118 8.18 -8.76 1.90
CA GLU A 118 8.50 -10.05 2.51
C GLU A 118 7.23 -10.85 2.87
N LEU A 119 6.22 -10.18 3.45
CA LEU A 119 4.94 -10.80 3.78
C LEU A 119 4.14 -11.26 2.56
N LEU A 120 4.18 -10.51 1.46
CA LEU A 120 3.40 -10.81 0.25
C LEU A 120 4.07 -11.82 -0.67
N TYR A 121 5.39 -11.72 -0.79
CA TYR A 121 6.14 -12.42 -1.83
C TYR A 121 7.17 -13.40 -1.26
N GLY A 122 7.41 -13.39 0.06
CA GLY A 122 8.42 -14.22 0.71
C GLY A 122 9.86 -13.72 0.54
N GLU A 123 10.05 -12.63 -0.21
CA GLU A 123 11.34 -11.98 -0.43
C GLU A 123 11.17 -10.47 -0.63
N ILE A 124 12.27 -9.73 -0.50
CA ILE A 124 12.31 -8.28 -0.71
C ILE A 124 12.91 -8.05 -2.11
N PHE A 125 12.10 -7.49 -3.02
CA PHE A 125 12.54 -7.13 -4.37
C PHE A 125 13.18 -5.74 -4.41
N VAL A 126 12.73 -4.84 -3.55
CA VAL A 126 13.11 -3.43 -3.58
C VAL A 126 13.50 -2.96 -2.18
N GLU A 127 14.77 -2.65 -2.02
CA GLU A 127 15.31 -2.01 -0.83
C GLU A 127 15.49 -0.51 -1.07
N LYS A 128 15.50 0.27 0.02
CA LYS A 128 15.80 1.69 -0.05
C LYS A 128 17.29 1.87 -0.37
N GLY A 129 17.59 2.39 -1.56
CA GLY A 129 18.95 2.68 -2.02
C GLY A 129 19.16 4.13 -2.44
N GLU A 130 20.24 4.37 -3.18
CA GLU A 130 20.47 5.64 -3.87
C GLU A 130 19.61 5.67 -5.15
N GLY A 131 18.54 6.47 -5.16
CA GLY A 131 17.68 6.66 -6.34
C GLY A 131 16.21 6.43 -6.05
N CYS A 132 15.45 6.13 -7.10
CA CYS A 132 14.01 5.91 -7.00
C CYS A 132 13.69 4.51 -6.46
N TYR A 133 12.62 4.41 -5.68
CA TYR A 133 12.16 3.14 -5.13
C TYR A 133 11.23 2.46 -6.15
N ASN A 134 11.78 1.56 -6.98
CA ASN A 134 11.05 0.95 -8.09
C ASN A 134 10.17 -0.22 -7.65
N LEU A 135 9.02 0.05 -7.04
CA LEU A 135 8.09 -0.98 -6.56
C LEU A 135 7.46 -1.81 -7.70
N MET A 136 7.63 -1.41 -8.97
CA MET A 136 7.24 -2.23 -10.12
C MET A 136 7.94 -3.59 -10.13
N GLU A 137 9.19 -3.68 -9.66
CA GLU A 137 9.94 -4.95 -9.58
C GLU A 137 9.16 -5.98 -8.76
N ALA A 138 8.60 -5.58 -7.62
CA ALA A 138 7.78 -6.43 -6.77
C ALA A 138 6.38 -6.67 -7.38
N ILE A 139 5.72 -5.60 -7.84
CA ILE A 139 4.32 -5.67 -8.29
C ILE A 139 4.18 -6.49 -9.57
N LEU A 140 5.16 -6.42 -10.49
CA LEU A 140 5.09 -7.07 -11.80
C LEU A 140 5.82 -8.43 -11.84
N TYR A 141 6.52 -8.81 -10.77
CA TYR A 141 7.37 -10.00 -10.72
C TYR A 141 6.69 -11.26 -11.27
N ASP A 142 5.54 -11.62 -10.70
CA ASP A 142 4.81 -12.86 -11.00
C ASP A 142 3.54 -12.60 -11.84
N LYS A 143 3.60 -11.62 -12.75
CA LYS A 143 2.49 -11.30 -13.65
C LYS A 143 2.78 -11.76 -15.08
N ASP A 144 1.71 -12.20 -15.74
CA ASP A 144 1.68 -12.39 -17.18
C ASP A 144 1.74 -11.03 -17.86
N CYS A 145 2.81 -10.81 -18.61
CA CYS A 145 3.13 -9.53 -19.23
C CYS A 145 3.42 -9.70 -20.71
N GLU A 146 2.94 -8.75 -21.51
CA GLU A 146 3.28 -8.60 -22.92
C GLU A 146 4.14 -7.35 -23.08
N GLU A 147 5.24 -7.45 -23.83
CA GLU A 147 6.05 -6.29 -24.19
C GLU A 147 5.26 -5.34 -25.11
N ILE A 148 5.44 -4.04 -24.89
CA ILE A 148 4.82 -2.98 -25.69
C ILE A 148 5.88 -1.95 -26.10
N GLU A 149 5.61 -1.20 -27.18
CA GLU A 149 6.58 -0.25 -27.73
C GLU A 149 6.84 0.95 -26.81
N ASP A 150 5.80 1.49 -26.18
CA ASP A 150 5.89 2.60 -25.25
C ASP A 150 4.85 2.51 -24.13
N GLY A 151 5.07 3.28 -23.07
CA GLY A 151 4.18 3.30 -21.92
C GLY A 151 4.46 4.46 -20.98
N GLU A 152 3.59 4.60 -19.98
CA GLU A 152 3.76 5.52 -18.87
C GLU A 152 3.74 4.75 -17.57
N ILE A 153 4.49 5.26 -16.58
CA ILE A 153 4.52 4.77 -15.21
C ILE A 153 4.15 5.92 -14.27
N LEU A 154 3.90 5.61 -13.00
CA LEU A 154 3.62 6.63 -11.99
C LEU A 154 4.83 6.85 -11.09
N ALA A 155 5.24 8.11 -10.97
CA ALA A 155 6.15 8.57 -9.94
C ALA A 155 5.36 9.23 -8.81
N VAL A 156 5.42 8.61 -7.62
CA VAL A 156 4.70 8.99 -6.42
C VAL A 156 5.66 9.59 -5.41
N ARG A 157 5.41 10.83 -5.01
CA ARG A 157 6.16 11.49 -3.93
C ARG A 157 5.47 11.25 -2.59
N LEU A 158 6.24 10.75 -1.64
CA LEU A 158 5.80 10.54 -0.27
C LEU A 158 6.55 11.49 0.68
N GLU A 159 5.80 12.12 1.58
CA GLU A 159 6.34 12.86 2.72
C GLU A 159 5.58 12.43 3.97
N ASN A 160 6.29 11.90 4.97
CA ASN A 160 5.70 11.39 6.21
C ASN A 160 4.46 10.50 5.97
N PHE A 161 4.64 9.45 5.15
CA PHE A 161 3.57 8.49 4.81
C PHE A 161 2.37 9.09 4.07
N SER A 162 2.47 10.34 3.58
CA SER A 162 1.40 11.00 2.82
C SER A 162 1.83 11.22 1.38
N ILE A 163 0.93 10.97 0.43
CA ILE A 163 1.16 11.27 -0.98
C ILE A 163 1.07 12.79 -1.18
N THR A 164 2.15 13.41 -1.65
CA THR A 164 2.18 14.84 -1.93
C THR A 164 2.12 15.15 -3.43
N SER A 165 2.53 14.20 -4.27
CA SER A 165 2.47 14.34 -5.73
C SER A 165 2.40 12.98 -6.40
N VAL A 166 1.69 12.93 -7.53
CA VAL A 166 1.67 11.79 -8.44
C VAL A 166 1.86 12.34 -9.85
N ARG A 167 2.86 11.85 -10.57
CA ARG A 167 3.13 12.23 -11.95
C ARG A 167 3.15 11.01 -12.84
N ARG A 168 2.59 11.14 -14.04
CA ARG A 168 2.85 10.21 -15.13
C ARG A 168 4.18 10.58 -15.77
N ILE A 169 5.05 9.60 -15.92
CA ILE A 169 6.35 9.76 -16.58
C ILE A 169 6.55 8.63 -17.57
N LYS A 170 7.34 8.87 -18.62
CA LYS A 170 7.70 7.81 -19.56
C LYS A 170 8.93 7.05 -19.08
N ARG A 171 9.96 7.75 -18.62
CA ARG A 171 11.26 7.14 -18.32
C ARG A 171 11.61 7.25 -16.84
N ILE A 172 12.26 6.23 -16.30
CA ILE A 172 12.64 6.14 -14.88
C ILE A 172 13.56 7.31 -14.47
N GLU A 173 14.40 7.80 -15.39
CA GLU A 173 15.34 8.89 -15.15
C GLU A 173 14.64 10.25 -14.95
N ASP A 174 13.36 10.37 -15.34
CA ASP A 174 12.57 11.59 -15.13
C ASP A 174 12.01 11.68 -13.69
N ALA A 175 12.22 10.66 -12.87
CA ALA A 175 11.81 10.61 -11.47
C ALA A 175 12.85 11.24 -10.54
N LYS A 176 12.39 11.86 -9.45
CA LYS A 176 13.23 12.62 -8.51
C LYS A 176 13.11 12.08 -7.09
N ASN A 177 13.76 10.95 -6.84
CA ASN A 177 13.70 10.21 -5.56
C ASN A 177 12.23 9.95 -5.16
N GLU A 178 11.49 9.35 -6.09
CA GLU A 178 10.06 9.05 -5.98
C GLU A 178 9.87 7.53 -5.94
N VAL A 179 8.73 7.08 -5.44
CA VAL A 179 8.32 5.68 -5.57
C VAL A 179 7.75 5.48 -6.97
N LEU A 180 8.28 4.50 -7.70
CA LEU A 180 7.76 4.15 -9.01
C LEU A 180 6.82 2.97 -8.88
N ILE A 181 5.60 3.14 -9.39
CA ILE A 181 4.60 2.07 -9.45
C ILE A 181 4.03 2.00 -10.86
N PRO A 182 3.41 0.86 -11.23
CA PRO A 182 2.77 0.76 -12.54
C PRO A 182 1.65 1.81 -12.67
N LEU A 183 1.37 2.21 -13.91
CA LEU A 183 0.10 2.84 -14.21
C LEU A 183 -0.99 1.76 -14.26
N LYS A 184 -2.07 1.91 -13.50
CA LYS A 184 -3.22 1.00 -13.57
C LYS A 184 -4.31 1.61 -14.44
N GLU A 185 -4.75 0.87 -15.47
CA GLU A 185 -5.98 1.17 -16.20
C GLU A 185 -6.88 -0.06 -16.21
N LYS A 186 -8.06 0.05 -15.58
CA LYS A 186 -8.97 -1.09 -15.35
C LYS A 186 -8.22 -2.23 -14.64
N ASN A 187 -8.10 -3.38 -15.31
CA ASN A 187 -7.41 -4.57 -14.81
C ASN A 187 -6.05 -4.80 -15.50
N LYS A 188 -5.45 -3.76 -16.11
CA LYS A 188 -4.13 -3.84 -16.75
C LYS A 188 -3.16 -2.92 -16.03
N TYR A 189 -1.94 -3.40 -15.82
CA TYR A 189 -0.85 -2.64 -15.22
C TYR A 189 0.21 -2.38 -16.29
N TYR A 190 0.51 -1.11 -16.52
CA TYR A 190 1.51 -0.64 -17.47
C TYR A 190 2.74 -0.24 -16.68
N GLY A 191 3.89 -0.78 -17.05
CA GLY A 191 5.11 -0.63 -16.26
C GLY A 191 6.36 -0.90 -17.07
N ILE A 192 7.48 -0.93 -16.37
CA ILE A 192 8.75 -1.41 -16.91
C ILE A 192 9.13 -2.67 -16.12
N LYS A 193 9.45 -3.74 -16.84
CA LYS A 193 9.93 -5.01 -16.29
C LYS A 193 11.09 -5.48 -17.15
N ASP A 194 12.20 -5.87 -16.51
CA ASP A 194 13.43 -6.32 -17.19
C ASP A 194 13.96 -5.34 -18.26
N GLY A 195 13.71 -4.04 -18.07
CA GLY A 195 14.13 -2.96 -18.98
C GLY A 195 13.19 -2.69 -20.17
N SER A 196 12.14 -3.49 -20.36
CA SER A 196 11.13 -3.31 -21.42
C SER A 196 9.85 -2.69 -20.86
N TYR A 197 9.14 -1.89 -21.66
CA TYR A 197 7.76 -1.54 -21.33
C TYR A 197 6.88 -2.78 -21.46
N VAL A 198 6.02 -2.98 -20.48
CA VAL A 198 5.10 -4.11 -20.44
C VAL A 198 3.69 -3.67 -20.09
N VAL A 199 2.72 -4.40 -20.63
CA VAL A 199 1.37 -4.45 -20.11
C VAL A 199 1.14 -5.80 -19.46
N CYS A 200 0.80 -5.80 -18.18
CA CYS A 200 0.58 -7.01 -17.40
C CYS A 200 -0.88 -7.12 -16.97
N ASP A 201 -1.37 -8.35 -16.86
CA ASP A 201 -2.69 -8.59 -16.29
C ASP A 201 -2.69 -8.33 -14.77
N GLY A 202 -3.62 -7.49 -14.34
CA GLY A 202 -3.98 -7.36 -12.94
C GLY A 202 -4.51 -8.70 -12.45
N ARG A 203 -4.02 -9.17 -11.30
CA ARG A 203 -4.60 -10.36 -10.69
C ARG A 203 -5.98 -9.97 -10.22
N SER A 204 -7.01 -10.46 -10.91
CA SER A 204 -8.32 -10.55 -10.31
C SER A 204 -8.16 -11.56 -9.20
N LEU A 205 -7.93 -11.11 -7.96
CA LEU A 205 -7.88 -12.02 -6.82
C LEU A 205 -9.22 -12.72 -6.78
N ILE A 206 -9.24 -13.97 -7.26
CA ILE A 206 -10.39 -14.84 -7.16
C ILE A 206 -10.59 -15.00 -5.66
N ARG A 207 -11.67 -14.38 -5.20
CA ARG A 207 -12.18 -14.45 -3.84
C ARG A 207 -12.52 -15.91 -3.58
N TYR A 208 -11.79 -16.57 -2.68
CA TYR A 208 -12.17 -17.88 -2.17
C TYR A 208 -13.27 -17.74 -1.13
#